data_AF-A0A7V4LYL0-F1
#
_entry.id   AF-A0A7V4LYL0-F1
#
_cell.length_a   1.000
_cell.length_b   1.000
_cell.length_c   1.000
_cell.angle_alpha   90.00
_cell.angle_beta   90.00
_cell.angle_gamma   90.00
#
_symmetry.space_group_name_H-M   'P 1'
#
loop_
_entity.id
_entity.type
_entity.pdbx_description
1 polymer ?
#
loop_
_entity_poly.entity_id
_entity_poly.type
_entity_poly.pdbx_seq_one_letter_code
_entity_poly.pdbx_strand_id
1 'polypeptide(L)'
;MQLSTEQSHGYALVIVMGFVAVLSVLLSAVMLYSSTQMRIARSQADNESALYLAQAGAEGAAAYVANGGDGPWSTGGTNAQGACVVAVIPSGMLSESPRTISGWINLHPNGEPGQGGNDFALRLPDGTMIDHYDLNQDAQDYVGPAVWVHFRAGGSGQQIGLVVDGAPYPIQHNYTYEIFAGSMHVNLYNNNRNPQGKAVGKWHLAIATACASLIVTD
;
A
#
# COMPACT_ATOMS: atom_id res chain seq x y z
N MET A 1 -5.11 26.08 76.53
CA MET A 1 -3.75 25.74 76.08
C MET A 1 -3.45 26.64 74.89
N GLN A 2 -2.80 27.80 75.11
CA GLN A 2 -2.47 28.74 74.04
C GLN A 2 -1.12 28.31 73.44
N LEU A 3 -1.13 27.83 72.20
CA LEU A 3 0.11 27.61 71.45
C LEU A 3 0.80 28.95 71.21
N SER A 4 2.13 29.01 71.40
CA SER A 4 2.90 30.21 71.06
C SER A 4 2.78 30.49 69.56
N THR A 5 2.80 31.78 69.20
CA THR A 5 2.60 32.23 67.81
C THR A 5 3.60 31.60 66.84
N GLU A 6 4.79 31.20 67.28
CA GLU A 6 5.75 30.47 66.42
C GLU A 6 5.36 29.01 66.14
N GLN A 7 4.75 28.33 67.12
CA GLN A 7 4.29 26.95 66.92
C GLN A 7 3.12 26.91 65.92
N SER A 8 2.20 27.88 65.93
CA SER A 8 1.07 27.92 64.98
C SER A 8 1.51 28.12 63.53
N HIS A 9 2.57 28.91 63.28
CA HIS A 9 3.13 29.10 61.94
C HIS A 9 3.84 27.84 61.43
N GLY A 10 4.52 27.09 62.30
CA GLY A 10 5.13 25.80 61.95
C GLY A 10 4.10 24.75 61.53
N TYR A 11 3.00 24.61 62.28
CA TYR A 11 1.91 23.69 61.94
C TYR A 11 1.21 24.07 60.62
N ALA A 12 1.00 25.36 60.36
CA ALA A 12 0.40 25.82 59.12
C ALA A 12 1.26 25.44 57.90
N LEU A 13 2.59 25.58 58.00
CA LEU A 13 3.50 25.25 56.91
C LEU A 13 3.54 23.74 56.62
N VAL A 14 3.53 22.89 57.64
CA VAL A 14 3.47 21.43 57.46
C VAL A 14 2.15 21.00 56.80
N ILE A 15 1.02 21.61 57.18
CA ILE A 15 -0.28 21.31 56.58
C ILE A 15 -0.30 21.72 55.09
N VAL A 16 0.21 22.91 54.76
CA VAL A 16 0.27 23.39 53.37
C VAL A 16 1.20 22.53 52.53
N MET A 17 2.39 22.18 53.03
CA MET A 17 3.30 21.27 52.32
C MET A 17 2.71 19.88 52.12
N GLY A 18 2.04 19.33 53.15
CA GLY A 18 1.33 18.05 53.04
C GLY A 18 0.22 18.09 52.00
N PHE A 19 -0.55 19.17 51.96
CA PHE A 19 -1.61 19.35 50.97
C PHE A 19 -1.06 19.45 49.54
N VAL A 20 0.00 20.23 49.34
CA VAL A 20 0.68 20.37 48.03
C VAL A 20 1.25 19.03 47.56
N ALA A 21 1.84 18.24 48.46
CA ALA A 21 2.37 16.91 48.13
C ALA A 21 1.25 15.93 47.74
N VAL A 22 0.11 15.94 48.43
CA VAL A 22 -1.04 15.10 48.06
C VAL A 22 -1.61 15.53 46.70
N LEU A 23 -1.70 16.84 46.46
CA LEU A 23 -2.26 17.40 45.23
C LEU A 23 -1.37 17.12 44.01
N SER A 24 -0.04 17.13 44.18
CA SER A 24 0.91 16.79 43.11
C SER A 24 0.83 15.31 42.71
N VAL A 25 0.66 14.40 43.68
CA VAL A 25 0.48 12.96 43.42
C VAL A 25 -0.84 12.72 42.68
N LEU A 26 -1.93 13.36 43.10
CA LEU A 26 -3.23 13.26 42.44
C LEU A 26 -3.19 13.76 41.00
N LEU A 27 -2.60 14.94 40.76
CA LEU A 27 -2.44 15.49 39.40
C LEU A 27 -1.61 14.56 38.51
N SER A 28 -0.52 14.00 39.04
CA SER A 28 0.34 13.06 38.32
C SER A 28 -0.44 11.80 37.93
N ALA A 29 -1.25 11.25 38.84
CA ALA A 29 -2.08 10.08 38.58
C ALA A 29 -3.16 10.35 37.52
N VAL A 30 -3.82 11.52 37.56
CA VAL A 30 -4.82 11.93 36.57
C VAL A 30 -4.20 12.10 35.18
N MET A 31 -3.02 12.70 35.08
CA MET A 31 -2.31 12.82 33.80
C MET A 31 -1.94 11.44 33.23
N LEU A 32 -1.46 10.52 34.08
CA LEU A 32 -1.13 9.16 33.65
C LEU A 32 -2.36 8.42 33.13
N TYR A 33 -3.49 8.51 33.82
CA TYR A 33 -4.75 7.90 33.40
C TYR A 33 -5.30 8.53 32.12
N SER A 34 -5.23 9.85 31.99
CA SER A 34 -5.66 10.57 30.78
C SER A 34 -4.84 10.16 29.55
N SER A 35 -3.51 10.06 29.68
CA SER A 35 -2.64 9.62 28.58
C SER A 35 -2.91 8.19 28.12
N THR A 36 -3.20 7.28 29.04
CA THR A 36 -3.56 5.89 28.72
C THR A 36 -4.92 5.81 28.03
N GLN A 37 -5.92 6.54 28.53
CA GLN A 37 -7.24 6.61 27.91
C GLN A 37 -7.19 7.19 26.49
N MET A 38 -6.42 8.27 26.28
CA MET A 38 -6.21 8.83 24.93
C MET A 38 -5.54 7.83 23.98
N ARG A 39 -4.58 7.04 24.46
CA ARG A 39 -3.92 6.02 23.64
C ARG A 39 -4.88 4.90 23.24
N ILE A 40 -5.73 4.44 24.16
CA ILE A 40 -6.75 3.42 23.89
C ILE A 40 -7.78 3.95 22.89
N ALA A 41 -8.28 5.17 23.09
CA ALA A 41 -9.25 5.79 22.19
C ALA A 41 -8.71 5.95 20.76
N ARG A 42 -7.43 6.37 20.61
CA ARG A 42 -6.77 6.42 19.30
C ARG A 42 -6.68 5.04 18.65
N SER A 43 -6.23 4.03 19.41
CA SER A 43 -6.14 2.66 18.90
C SER A 43 -7.51 2.10 18.49
N GLN A 44 -8.59 2.46 19.18
CA GLN A 44 -9.95 2.07 18.80
C GLN A 44 -10.37 2.74 17.49
N ALA A 45 -10.15 4.05 17.36
CA ALA A 45 -10.45 4.78 16.13
C ALA A 45 -9.67 4.24 14.92
N ASP A 46 -8.39 3.90 15.12
CA ASP A 46 -7.54 3.32 14.09
C ASP A 46 -8.09 1.95 13.65
N ASN A 47 -8.45 1.09 14.60
CA ASN A 47 -9.03 -0.24 14.32
C ASN A 47 -10.39 -0.15 13.62
N GLU A 48 -11.26 0.78 14.04
CA GLU A 48 -12.54 1.02 13.39
C GLU A 48 -12.34 1.49 11.95
N SER A 49 -11.42 2.42 11.72
CA SER A 49 -11.13 2.91 10.36
C SER A 49 -10.61 1.80 9.44
N ALA A 50 -9.77 0.90 9.96
CA ALA A 50 -9.27 -0.24 9.22
C ALA A 50 -10.40 -1.23 8.90
N LEU A 51 -11.32 -1.45 9.84
CA LEU A 51 -12.48 -2.32 9.65
C LEU A 51 -13.43 -1.78 8.59
N TYR A 52 -13.72 -0.47 8.59
CA TYR A 52 -14.57 0.16 7.57
C TYR A 52 -13.99 -0.01 6.17
N LEU A 53 -12.68 0.19 6.00
CA LEU A 53 -12.01 -0.03 4.72
C LEU A 53 -12.11 -1.49 4.27
N ALA A 54 -11.88 -2.43 5.18
CA ALA A 54 -11.97 -3.86 4.89
C ALA A 54 -13.41 -4.27 4.50
N GLN A 55 -14.42 -3.77 5.20
CA GLN A 55 -15.82 -4.06 4.90
C GLN A 55 -16.23 -3.50 3.54
N ALA A 56 -15.89 -2.23 3.25
CA ALA A 56 -16.17 -1.62 1.95
C ALA A 56 -15.52 -2.41 0.79
N GLY A 57 -14.28 -2.85 0.98
CA GLY A 57 -13.59 -3.68 0.00
C GLY A 57 -14.26 -5.05 -0.19
N ALA A 58 -14.69 -5.69 0.90
CA ALA A 58 -15.39 -6.98 0.86
C ALA A 58 -16.77 -6.87 0.18
N GLU A 59 -17.52 -5.81 0.45
CA GLU A 59 -18.79 -5.53 -0.21
C GLU A 59 -18.60 -5.27 -1.71
N GLY A 60 -17.57 -4.51 -2.09
CA GLY A 60 -17.21 -4.30 -3.49
C GLY A 60 -16.84 -5.59 -4.21
N ALA A 61 -16.07 -6.46 -3.56
CA ALA A 61 -15.71 -7.77 -4.07
C ALA A 61 -16.93 -8.69 -4.26
N ALA A 62 -17.83 -8.72 -3.27
CA ALA A 62 -19.07 -9.48 -3.36
C ALA A 62 -19.97 -8.97 -4.50
N ALA A 63 -20.07 -7.65 -4.68
CA ALA A 63 -20.82 -7.04 -5.77
C ALA A 63 -20.21 -7.37 -7.14
N TYR A 64 -18.88 -7.33 -7.28
CA TYR A 64 -18.20 -7.72 -8.51
C TYR A 64 -18.52 -9.16 -8.91
N VAL A 65 -18.42 -10.10 -7.96
CA VAL A 65 -18.75 -11.51 -8.18
C VAL A 65 -20.24 -11.69 -8.52
N ALA A 66 -21.13 -11.03 -7.79
CA ALA A 66 -22.58 -11.13 -8.01
C ALA A 66 -23.01 -10.61 -9.40
N ASN A 67 -22.27 -9.66 -9.96
CA ASN A 67 -22.52 -9.10 -11.30
C ASN A 67 -21.91 -9.93 -12.44
N GLY A 68 -21.32 -11.10 -12.15
CA GLY A 68 -20.70 -11.96 -13.16
C GLY A 68 -19.31 -11.48 -13.59
N GLY A 69 -18.53 -10.91 -12.68
CA GLY A 69 -17.13 -10.60 -12.93
C GLY A 69 -16.31 -11.87 -13.19
N ASP A 70 -15.89 -12.06 -14.44
CA ASP A 70 -15.20 -13.27 -14.90
C ASP A 70 -13.66 -13.19 -14.80
N GLY A 71 -13.11 -12.08 -14.29
CA GLY A 71 -11.68 -11.81 -14.26
C GLY A 71 -11.13 -11.41 -12.89
N PRO A 72 -9.81 -11.37 -12.73
CA PRO A 72 -9.19 -10.83 -11.54
C PRO A 72 -9.54 -9.36 -11.37
N TRP A 73 -9.89 -8.99 -10.14
CA TRP A 73 -10.32 -7.64 -9.81
C TRP A 73 -9.80 -7.29 -8.43
N SER A 74 -9.48 -6.02 -8.21
CA SER A 74 -9.22 -5.52 -6.87
C SER A 74 -9.85 -4.17 -6.64
N THR A 75 -10.07 -3.89 -5.36
CA THR A 75 -10.39 -2.58 -4.84
C THR A 75 -9.60 -2.37 -3.57
N GLY A 76 -9.44 -1.12 -3.16
CA GLY A 76 -8.70 -0.82 -1.95
C GLY A 76 -8.89 0.61 -1.52
N GLY A 77 -8.31 0.91 -0.38
CA GLY A 77 -8.28 2.25 0.19
C GLY A 77 -7.13 2.39 1.16
N THR A 78 -6.76 3.63 1.42
CA THR A 78 -5.71 3.99 2.36
C THR A 78 -6.29 4.79 3.52
N ASN A 79 -5.71 4.62 4.70
CA ASN A 79 -5.86 5.54 5.82
C ASN A 79 -4.48 6.03 6.26
N ALA A 80 -4.42 6.84 7.33
CA ALA A 80 -3.15 7.38 7.83
C ALA A 80 -2.19 6.30 8.39
N GLN A 81 -2.67 5.08 8.59
CA GLN A 81 -1.97 3.98 9.26
C GLN A 81 -1.58 2.85 8.30
N GLY A 82 -2.17 2.76 7.10
CA GLY A 82 -1.89 1.70 6.15
C GLY A 82 -2.83 1.65 4.93
N ALA A 83 -2.68 0.59 4.15
CA ALA A 83 -3.48 0.31 2.95
C ALA A 83 -4.23 -1.01 3.13
N CYS A 84 -5.48 -1.05 2.72
CA CYS A 84 -6.27 -2.26 2.59
C CYS A 84 -6.56 -2.50 1.11
N VAL A 85 -6.28 -3.71 0.62
CA VAL A 85 -6.73 -4.16 -0.70
C VAL A 85 -7.48 -5.46 -0.56
N VAL A 86 -8.62 -5.51 -1.23
CA VAL A 86 -9.42 -6.70 -1.42
C VAL A 86 -9.31 -7.06 -2.89
N ALA A 87 -8.87 -8.27 -3.17
CA ALA A 87 -8.80 -8.81 -4.51
C ALA A 87 -9.77 -9.99 -4.65
N VAL A 88 -10.55 -9.99 -5.71
CA VAL A 88 -11.29 -11.16 -6.21
C VAL A 88 -10.36 -11.85 -7.18
N ILE A 89 -9.94 -13.06 -6.81
CA ILE A 89 -9.08 -13.90 -7.62
C ILE A 89 -9.84 -15.19 -7.86
N PRO A 90 -10.08 -15.59 -9.13
CA PRO A 90 -10.68 -16.87 -9.44
C PRO A 90 -9.92 -18.02 -8.75
N SER A 91 -10.65 -18.97 -8.18
CA SER A 91 -10.09 -20.01 -7.29
C SER A 91 -9.00 -20.87 -7.95
N GLY A 92 -8.96 -20.92 -9.29
CA GLY A 92 -7.90 -21.60 -10.05
C GLY A 92 -6.58 -20.84 -10.17
N MET A 93 -6.48 -19.62 -9.64
CA MET A 93 -5.38 -18.68 -9.86
C MET A 93 -4.65 -18.24 -8.58
N LEU A 94 -5.08 -18.69 -7.40
CA LEU A 94 -4.51 -18.26 -6.12
C LEU A 94 -3.13 -18.88 -5.87
N SER A 95 -2.14 -18.03 -5.54
CA SER A 95 -0.93 -18.40 -4.81
C SER A 95 -1.17 -18.12 -3.32
N GLU A 96 -1.17 -19.17 -2.48
CA GLU A 96 -1.71 -19.22 -1.11
C GLU A 96 -1.08 -18.30 -0.03
N SER A 97 -0.21 -17.34 -0.37
CA SER A 97 0.34 -16.39 0.62
C SER A 97 0.72 -15.05 0.00
N PRO A 98 0.49 -13.91 0.67
CA PRO A 98 0.96 -12.61 0.22
C PRO A 98 2.49 -12.65 0.04
N ARG A 99 2.95 -12.34 -1.17
CA ARG A 99 4.36 -12.40 -1.56
C ARG A 99 5.00 -11.01 -1.51
N THR A 100 6.30 -10.98 -1.31
CA THR A 100 7.09 -9.78 -1.65
C THR A 100 7.46 -9.87 -3.11
N ILE A 101 7.13 -8.84 -3.90
CA ILE A 101 7.44 -8.82 -5.33
C ILE A 101 8.28 -7.58 -5.61
N SER A 102 9.41 -7.78 -6.27
CA SER A 102 10.25 -6.69 -6.74
C SER A 102 10.89 -7.02 -8.07
N GLY A 103 11.48 -6.03 -8.73
CA GLY A 103 12.24 -6.24 -9.95
C GLY A 103 11.77 -5.32 -11.06
N TRP A 104 12.09 -5.71 -12.29
CA TRP A 104 11.81 -4.89 -13.47
C TRP A 104 11.40 -5.75 -14.66
N ILE A 105 10.57 -5.17 -15.52
CA ILE A 105 9.99 -5.79 -16.71
C ILE A 105 10.22 -4.86 -17.90
N ASN A 106 10.74 -5.40 -18.99
CA ASN A 106 10.76 -4.69 -20.27
C ASN A 106 9.36 -4.65 -20.89
N LEU A 107 8.93 -3.47 -21.30
CA LEU A 107 7.70 -3.25 -22.04
C LEU A 107 8.04 -2.93 -23.51
N HIS A 108 7.28 -3.53 -24.42
CA HIS A 108 7.39 -3.28 -25.85
C HIS A 108 6.07 -2.69 -26.36
N PRO A 109 5.89 -1.36 -26.28
CA PRO A 109 4.67 -0.72 -26.76
C PRO A 109 4.67 -0.49 -28.29
N ASN A 110 5.78 -0.73 -28.98
CA ASN A 110 5.82 -0.61 -30.44
C ASN A 110 5.33 -1.91 -31.10
N GLY A 111 4.02 -2.14 -31.11
CA GLY A 111 3.36 -3.27 -31.77
C GLY A 111 1.94 -3.45 -31.28
N GLU A 112 1.03 -4.04 -32.06
CA GLU A 112 -0.33 -4.30 -31.57
C GLU A 112 -0.31 -5.26 -30.36
N PRO A 113 -1.14 -5.02 -29.33
CA PRO A 113 -1.30 -5.95 -28.21
C PRO A 113 -1.58 -7.38 -28.73
N GLY A 114 -0.80 -8.35 -28.26
CA GLY A 114 -0.98 -9.76 -28.63
C GLY A 114 -0.38 -10.20 -29.97
N GLN A 115 0.09 -9.29 -30.84
CA GLN A 115 0.78 -9.61 -32.11
C GLN A 115 2.28 -9.25 -32.13
N GLY A 116 2.88 -9.03 -30.96
CA GLY A 116 4.29 -8.66 -30.81
C GLY A 116 4.53 -7.46 -29.89
N GLY A 117 3.48 -6.71 -29.55
CA GLY A 117 3.49 -5.79 -28.40
C GLY A 117 3.22 -6.54 -27.10
N ASN A 118 3.96 -6.20 -26.04
CA ASN A 118 3.63 -6.70 -24.70
C ASN A 118 2.33 -6.04 -24.28
N ASP A 119 1.31 -6.86 -24.01
CA ASP A 119 0.09 -6.40 -23.35
C ASP A 119 0.51 -5.84 -21.98
N PHE A 120 0.11 -4.60 -21.69
CA PHE A 120 0.52 -3.89 -20.48
C PHE A 120 -0.60 -2.98 -20.04
N ALA A 121 -0.92 -3.06 -18.75
CA ALA A 121 -1.77 -2.09 -18.09
C ALA A 121 -1.40 -1.96 -16.61
N LEU A 122 -1.59 -0.76 -16.09
CA LEU A 122 -1.35 -0.36 -14.71
C LEU A 122 -2.59 0.36 -14.22
N ARG A 123 -3.04 0.04 -13.00
CA ARG A 123 -4.12 0.80 -12.34
C ARG A 123 -3.58 1.53 -11.13
N LEU A 124 -3.80 2.84 -11.10
CA LEU A 124 -3.47 3.72 -9.99
C LEU A 124 -4.52 3.60 -8.86
N PRO A 125 -4.22 4.06 -7.63
CA PRO A 125 -5.16 4.00 -6.52
C PRO A 125 -6.47 4.78 -6.72
N ASP A 126 -6.47 5.79 -7.59
CA ASP A 126 -7.66 6.57 -7.96
C ASP A 126 -8.51 5.91 -9.06
N GLY A 127 -8.08 4.74 -9.55
CA GLY A 127 -8.73 4.02 -10.64
C GLY A 127 -8.27 4.41 -12.04
N THR A 128 -7.40 5.42 -12.17
CA THR A 128 -6.78 5.80 -13.45
C THR A 128 -5.98 4.63 -14.00
N MET A 129 -6.10 4.42 -15.32
CA MET A 129 -5.34 3.39 -16.04
C MET A 129 -4.19 4.05 -16.81
N ILE A 130 -3.02 3.41 -16.79
CA ILE A 130 -1.94 3.67 -17.74
C ILE A 130 -1.72 2.36 -18.51
N ASP A 131 -1.95 2.37 -19.81
CA ASP A 131 -1.85 1.17 -20.63
C ASP A 131 -0.82 1.30 -21.76
N HIS A 132 -0.75 0.25 -22.58
CA HIS A 132 0.07 0.20 -23.78
C HIS A 132 -0.03 1.44 -24.68
N TYR A 133 -1.24 1.97 -24.90
CA TYR A 133 -1.49 3.10 -25.80
C TYR A 133 -0.99 4.42 -25.22
N ASP A 134 -0.92 4.52 -23.89
CA ASP A 134 -0.37 5.68 -23.21
C ASP A 134 1.16 5.78 -23.36
N LEU A 135 1.87 4.68 -23.67
CA LEU A 135 3.34 4.64 -23.77
C LEU A 135 3.90 5.13 -25.11
N ASN A 136 3.38 6.24 -25.61
CA ASN A 136 3.82 6.87 -26.85
C ASN A 136 5.08 7.77 -26.66
N GLN A 137 5.56 8.40 -27.73
CA GLN A 137 6.78 9.22 -27.71
C GLN A 137 6.68 10.46 -26.80
N ASP A 138 5.48 10.93 -26.52
CA ASP A 138 5.20 12.13 -25.73
C ASP A 138 4.93 11.81 -24.26
N ALA A 139 4.70 10.53 -23.97
CA ALA A 139 4.40 10.04 -22.64
C ALA A 139 5.51 10.39 -21.66
N GLN A 140 5.10 10.81 -20.47
CA GLN A 140 6.00 11.08 -19.35
C GLN A 140 6.29 9.80 -18.59
N ASP A 141 7.42 9.77 -17.88
CA ASP A 141 7.69 8.70 -16.93
C ASP A 141 6.74 8.84 -15.73
N TYR A 142 6.40 7.73 -15.11
CA TYR A 142 5.53 7.67 -13.95
C TYR A 142 6.25 7.00 -12.77
N VAL A 143 6.29 7.69 -11.63
CA VAL A 143 6.82 7.17 -10.38
C VAL A 143 5.78 7.40 -9.30
N GLY A 144 5.24 6.31 -8.75
CA GLY A 144 4.15 6.44 -7.80
C GLY A 144 3.51 5.11 -7.42
N PRO A 145 2.41 5.17 -6.65
CA PRO A 145 1.67 3.99 -6.22
C PRO A 145 0.81 3.39 -7.35
N ALA A 146 0.67 2.08 -7.35
CA ALA A 146 -0.28 1.33 -8.16
C ALA A 146 -0.91 0.21 -7.34
N VAL A 147 -2.11 -0.24 -7.73
CA VAL A 147 -2.86 -1.31 -7.03
C VAL A 147 -3.02 -2.57 -7.88
N TRP A 148 -2.77 -2.44 -9.18
CA TRP A 148 -2.77 -3.55 -10.12
C TRP A 148 -1.77 -3.31 -11.25
N VAL A 149 -1.06 -4.37 -11.63
CA VAL A 149 -0.17 -4.41 -12.78
C VAL A 149 -0.54 -5.65 -13.57
N HIS A 150 -0.75 -5.48 -14.86
CA HIS A 150 -0.92 -6.54 -15.84
C HIS A 150 0.17 -6.43 -16.89
N PHE A 151 0.80 -7.56 -17.19
CA PHE A 151 1.70 -7.62 -18.33
C PHE A 151 1.75 -9.01 -18.95
N ARG A 152 1.92 -9.06 -20.28
CA ARG A 152 2.27 -10.27 -21.00
C ARG A 152 3.76 -10.31 -21.31
N ALA A 153 4.40 -11.43 -21.01
CA ALA A 153 5.84 -11.59 -21.18
C ALA A 153 6.24 -11.77 -22.66
N GLY A 154 6.87 -10.73 -23.23
CA GLY A 154 7.51 -10.77 -24.55
C GLY A 154 8.71 -11.74 -24.64
N GLY A 155 9.04 -12.19 -25.84
CA GLY A 155 9.99 -13.30 -26.12
C GLY A 155 11.43 -13.19 -25.59
N SER A 156 11.99 -14.38 -25.31
CA SER A 156 13.32 -14.71 -24.77
C SER A 156 13.58 -14.22 -23.33
N GLY A 157 13.90 -15.17 -22.43
CA GLY A 157 14.07 -14.98 -20.97
C GLY A 157 15.22 -14.07 -20.49
N GLN A 158 15.79 -13.25 -21.36
CA GLN A 158 16.79 -12.22 -21.05
C GLN A 158 16.16 -10.87 -20.67
N GLN A 159 14.82 -10.77 -20.66
CA GLN A 159 14.11 -9.49 -20.71
C GLN A 159 13.44 -9.08 -19.39
N ILE A 160 13.52 -9.86 -18.31
CA ILE A 160 12.76 -9.60 -17.08
C ILE A 160 13.54 -10.09 -15.85
N GLY A 161 13.58 -9.26 -14.80
CA GLY A 161 14.28 -9.53 -13.54
C GLY A 161 13.35 -9.51 -12.33
N LEU A 162 12.20 -10.19 -12.43
CA LEU A 162 11.24 -10.28 -11.32
C LEU A 162 11.80 -11.17 -10.21
N VAL A 163 11.60 -10.75 -8.97
CA VAL A 163 12.00 -11.44 -7.75
C VAL A 163 10.74 -11.59 -6.90
N VAL A 164 10.46 -12.82 -6.48
CA VAL A 164 9.33 -13.16 -5.61
C VAL A 164 9.89 -13.80 -4.35
N ASP A 165 9.57 -13.23 -3.19
CA ASP A 165 10.09 -13.62 -1.87
C ASP A 165 11.62 -13.70 -1.80
N GLY A 166 12.29 -12.76 -2.49
CA GLY A 166 13.76 -12.69 -2.52
C GLY A 166 14.43 -13.69 -3.46
N ALA A 167 13.68 -14.56 -4.14
CA ALA A 167 14.19 -15.48 -5.15
C ALA A 167 13.87 -14.98 -6.57
N PRO A 168 14.78 -15.13 -7.55
CA PRO A 168 14.45 -14.87 -8.96
C PRO A 168 13.23 -15.69 -9.38
N TYR A 169 12.25 -15.02 -9.97
CA TYR A 169 11.02 -15.65 -10.41
C TYR A 169 11.07 -15.88 -11.93
N PRO A 170 11.00 -17.14 -12.39
CA PRO A 170 11.09 -17.45 -13.81
C PRO A 170 9.83 -16.97 -14.52
N ILE A 171 10.00 -16.04 -15.45
CA ILE A 171 8.91 -15.59 -16.30
C ILE A 171 8.92 -16.37 -17.60
N GLN A 172 7.77 -16.97 -17.89
CA GLN A 172 7.51 -17.80 -19.05
C GLN A 172 7.03 -16.92 -20.19
N HIS A 173 7.57 -17.18 -21.38
CA HIS A 173 7.20 -16.44 -22.57
C HIS A 173 5.72 -16.65 -22.90
N ASN A 174 5.04 -15.57 -23.29
CA ASN A 174 3.65 -15.56 -23.76
C ASN A 174 2.58 -15.76 -22.68
N TYR A 175 3.00 -15.98 -21.42
CA TYR A 175 2.11 -15.97 -20.27
C TYR A 175 1.78 -14.54 -19.87
N THR A 176 0.58 -14.38 -19.34
CA THR A 176 0.08 -13.16 -18.72
C THR A 176 0.28 -13.22 -17.23
N TYR A 177 0.72 -12.10 -16.67
CA TYR A 177 1.01 -11.92 -15.26
C TYR A 177 0.17 -10.78 -14.72
N GLU A 178 -0.53 -11.06 -13.63
CA GLU A 178 -1.27 -10.05 -12.90
C GLU A 178 -0.76 -9.97 -11.47
N ILE A 179 -0.42 -8.76 -11.05
CA ILE A 179 0.04 -8.45 -9.70
C ILE A 179 -0.99 -7.55 -9.04
N PHE A 180 -1.46 -7.97 -7.88
CA PHE A 180 -2.42 -7.23 -7.06
C PHE A 180 -1.79 -6.93 -5.70
N ALA A 181 -1.83 -5.68 -5.25
CA ALA A 181 -1.38 -5.35 -3.90
C ALA A 181 -2.08 -4.11 -3.34
N GLY A 182 -2.09 -4.01 -2.00
CA GLY A 182 -2.46 -2.84 -1.19
C GLY A 182 -1.96 -1.52 -1.76
N SER A 183 -0.66 -1.53 -2.04
CA SER A 183 0.08 -0.48 -2.68
C SER A 183 1.35 -1.11 -3.26
N MET A 184 1.63 -0.81 -4.52
CA MET A 184 2.87 -1.14 -5.19
C MET A 184 3.56 0.15 -5.54
N HIS A 185 4.81 0.30 -5.14
CA HIS A 185 5.61 1.39 -5.69
C HIS A 185 6.09 0.96 -7.07
N VAL A 186 5.72 1.72 -8.10
CA VAL A 186 6.14 1.48 -9.46
C VAL A 186 6.99 2.63 -10.00
N ASN A 187 7.88 2.30 -10.91
CA ASN A 187 8.60 3.26 -11.74
C ASN A 187 8.50 2.79 -13.19
N LEU A 188 7.66 3.48 -13.95
CA LEU A 188 7.41 3.26 -15.36
C LEU A 188 8.18 4.34 -16.14
N TYR A 189 9.22 3.93 -16.86
CA TYR A 189 10.13 4.90 -17.47
C TYR A 189 10.62 4.44 -18.84
N ASN A 190 10.93 5.41 -19.71
CA ASN A 190 11.65 5.15 -20.94
C ASN A 190 13.17 5.31 -20.72
N ASN A 191 13.96 4.31 -21.10
CA ASN A 191 15.39 4.32 -20.85
C ASN A 191 16.21 5.25 -21.77
N ASN A 192 15.59 5.87 -22.77
CA ASN A 192 16.26 6.81 -23.64
C ASN A 192 15.29 7.89 -24.15
N ARG A 193 15.53 9.14 -23.72
CA ARG A 193 14.81 10.31 -24.22
C ARG A 193 15.73 11.15 -25.10
N ASN A 194 15.23 11.59 -26.25
CA ASN A 194 15.99 12.45 -27.15
C ASN A 194 16.11 13.88 -26.58
N PRO A 195 16.92 14.78 -27.17
CA PRO A 195 17.06 16.17 -26.69
C PRO A 195 15.75 16.98 -26.65
N GLN A 196 14.73 16.56 -27.40
CA GLN A 196 13.39 17.13 -27.41
C GLN A 196 12.46 16.52 -26.33
N GLY A 197 12.99 15.67 -25.45
CA GLY A 197 12.25 15.00 -24.37
C GLY A 197 11.41 13.79 -24.80
N LYS A 198 11.47 13.40 -26.07
CA LYS A 198 10.66 12.31 -26.63
C LYS A 198 11.22 10.95 -26.24
N ALA A 199 10.36 10.04 -25.83
CA ALA A 199 10.68 8.65 -25.54
C ALA A 199 11.04 7.91 -26.85
N VAL A 200 12.32 7.56 -27.01
CA VAL A 200 12.85 6.88 -28.20
C VAL A 200 13.51 5.53 -27.86
N GLY A 201 13.62 5.22 -26.57
CA GLY A 201 14.13 3.95 -26.05
C GLY A 201 13.04 2.92 -25.79
N LYS A 202 13.41 1.94 -24.95
CA LYS A 202 12.49 0.93 -24.44
C LYS A 202 11.83 1.40 -23.17
N TRP A 203 10.59 0.99 -22.98
CA TRP A 203 9.86 1.22 -21.73
C TRP A 203 10.18 0.10 -20.73
N HIS A 204 10.28 0.49 -19.48
CA HIS A 204 10.59 -0.38 -18.35
C HIS A 204 9.59 -0.12 -17.24
N LEU A 205 9.17 -1.19 -16.58
CA LEU A 205 8.39 -1.10 -15.35
C LEU A 205 9.20 -1.75 -14.24
N ALA A 206 9.66 -0.95 -13.29
CA ALA A 206 10.15 -1.46 -12.02
C ALA A 206 9.02 -1.50 -10.99
N ILE A 207 8.95 -2.58 -10.22
CA ILE A 207 7.93 -2.83 -9.20
C ILE A 207 8.65 -3.10 -7.90
N ALA A 208 8.10 -2.59 -6.80
CA ALA A 208 8.45 -2.99 -5.45
C ALA A 208 7.17 -2.98 -4.59
N THR A 209 6.86 -4.12 -4.01
CA THR A 209 5.68 -4.27 -3.15
C THR A 209 5.87 -5.37 -2.12
N ALA A 210 5.21 -5.19 -0.97
CA ALA A 210 5.03 -6.19 0.05
C ALA A 210 3.54 -6.58 0.08
N CYS A 211 3.27 -7.85 0.36
CA CYS A 211 1.91 -8.40 0.42
C CYS A 211 1.14 -8.28 -0.91
N ALA A 212 1.71 -8.85 -1.96
CA ALA A 212 1.08 -8.93 -3.27
C ALA A 212 0.60 -10.35 -3.60
N SER A 213 -0.48 -10.44 -4.38
CA SER A 213 -0.89 -11.66 -5.05
C SER A 213 -0.33 -11.64 -6.48
N LEU A 214 0.27 -12.75 -6.89
CA LEU A 214 0.74 -12.97 -8.25
C LEU A 214 -0.12 -14.05 -8.89
N ILE A 215 -0.70 -13.74 -10.04
CA ILE A 215 -1.50 -14.63 -10.86
C ILE A 215 -0.80 -14.78 -12.21
N VAL A 216 -0.85 -16.00 -12.74
CA VAL A 216 -0.25 -16.33 -14.03
C VAL A 216 -1.25 -17.12 -14.87
N THR A 217 -1.47 -16.69 -16.11
CA THR A 217 -2.28 -17.41 -17.11
C THR A 217 -1.52 -17.63 -18.41
N ASP A 218 -1.90 -18.68 -19.13
CA ASP A 218 -1.38 -19.04 -20.45
C ASP A 218 -1.98 -18.21 -21.61
#